data_AF-A0A2M7KIL7-F1
#
_entry.id   AF-A0A2M7KIL7-F1
#
_cell.length_a   1.000
_cell.length_b   1.000
_cell.length_c   1.000
_cell.angle_alpha   90.00
_cell.angle_beta   90.00
_cell.angle_gamma   90.00
#
_symmetry.space_group_name_H-M   'P 1'
#
loop_
_entity.id
_entity.type
_entity.pdbx_description
1 polymer ?
#
loop_
_entity_poly.entity_id
_entity_poly.type
_entity_poly.pdbx_seq_one_letter_code
_entity_poly.pdbx_strand_id
1 'polypeptide(L)'
;MSRTYPRFTRAALALCVALASPSWVAAQDTLDDAYRLDQRVFQLLQQGKYAQAVPLSQRAVTIRKRLLGASHPDVATSLNNLADLYRAMAAYAQAEPLYRQALEIDRK
;
A
#
# COMPACT_ATOMS: atom_id res chain seq x y z
N MET A 1 -7.93 -47.94 -7.15
CA MET A 1 -8.41 -47.20 -8.34
C MET A 1 -9.87 -46.82 -8.07
N SER A 2 -10.41 -45.63 -8.31
CA SER A 2 -10.10 -44.54 -9.24
C SER A 2 -10.79 -43.25 -8.74
N ARG A 3 -10.17 -42.10 -9.01
CA ARG A 3 -10.68 -40.75 -8.72
C ARG A 3 -11.90 -40.45 -9.59
N THR A 4 -12.94 -39.88 -8.99
CA THR A 4 -14.06 -39.25 -9.72
C THR A 4 -14.50 -37.99 -8.97
N TYR A 5 -14.38 -36.84 -9.65
CA TYR A 5 -14.52 -35.47 -9.13
C TYR A 5 -15.95 -35.11 -8.68
N PRO A 6 -16.14 -34.17 -7.71
CA PRO A 6 -17.46 -33.63 -7.42
C PRO A 6 -17.89 -32.61 -8.49
N ARG A 7 -19.11 -32.82 -9.00
CA ARG A 7 -19.82 -31.96 -9.95
C ARG A 7 -20.32 -30.71 -9.25
N PHE A 8 -19.98 -29.54 -9.77
CA PHE A 8 -20.65 -28.28 -9.48
C PHE A 8 -22.14 -28.39 -9.85
N THR A 9 -23.04 -28.43 -8.87
CA THR A 9 -24.47 -28.20 -9.10
C THR A 9 -24.90 -26.89 -8.45
N ARG A 10 -25.04 -25.87 -9.29
CA ARG A 10 -25.76 -24.63 -9.03
C ARG A 10 -27.25 -24.96 -8.85
N ALA A 11 -27.77 -24.84 -7.64
CA ALA A 11 -29.20 -24.68 -7.34
C ALA A 11 -29.26 -24.03 -5.95
N ALA A 12 -29.36 -22.70 -5.84
CA ALA A 12 -30.58 -21.90 -5.96
C ALA A 12 -31.64 -22.28 -4.91
N LEU A 13 -32.05 -21.26 -4.15
CA LEU A 13 -33.14 -21.18 -3.16
C LEU A 13 -32.72 -21.49 -1.71
N ALA A 14 -33.04 -20.69 -0.70
CA ALA A 14 -33.72 -19.39 -0.63
C ALA A 14 -33.51 -18.81 0.78
N LEU A 15 -33.67 -17.48 0.89
CA LEU A 15 -34.03 -16.72 2.10
C LEU A 15 -33.09 -16.79 3.32
N CYS A 16 -32.28 -15.73 3.51
CA CYS A 16 -32.16 -15.07 4.83
C CYS A 16 -31.31 -13.78 4.92
N VAL A 17 -30.66 -13.26 3.87
CA VAL A 17 -29.72 -12.13 4.10
C VAL A 17 -30.40 -10.76 3.97
N ALA A 18 -31.15 -10.38 5.00
CA ALA A 18 -31.28 -8.98 5.36
C ALA A 18 -29.98 -8.53 6.05
N LEU A 19 -29.37 -7.44 5.57
CA LEU A 19 -28.42 -6.58 6.29
C LEU A 19 -27.10 -7.21 6.76
N ALA A 20 -26.42 -7.97 5.91
CA ALA A 20 -24.99 -8.18 6.07
C ALA A 20 -24.30 -7.81 4.76
N SER A 21 -23.92 -6.52 4.65
CA SER A 21 -22.79 -6.15 3.79
C SER A 21 -21.69 -7.17 4.06
N PRO A 22 -21.18 -7.91 3.04
CA PRO A 22 -20.20 -8.96 3.28
C PRO A 22 -19.00 -8.38 4.03
N SER A 23 -18.91 -8.67 5.34
CA SER A 23 -17.78 -8.32 6.20
C SER A 23 -16.52 -9.15 5.88
N TRP A 24 -16.60 -9.99 4.84
CA TRP A 24 -15.55 -10.86 4.32
C TRP A 24 -14.78 -10.27 3.14
N VAL A 25 -15.08 -9.04 2.71
CA VAL A 25 -14.08 -8.27 1.99
C VAL A 25 -13.01 -7.94 3.03
N ALA A 26 -12.12 -8.91 3.26
CA ALA A 26 -10.85 -8.68 3.92
C ALA A 26 -10.30 -7.37 3.34
N ALA A 27 -10.01 -6.40 4.20
CA ALA A 27 -9.52 -5.08 3.81
C ALA A 27 -8.50 -5.24 2.69
N GLN A 28 -8.95 -5.06 1.45
CA GLN A 28 -8.13 -5.33 0.29
C GLN A 28 -7.29 -4.07 0.18
N ASP A 29 -6.03 -4.12 0.59
CA ASP A 29 -5.13 -2.99 0.36
C ASP A 29 -5.19 -2.68 -1.14
N THR A 30 -5.72 -1.53 -1.51
CA THR A 30 -5.83 -1.07 -2.90
C THR A 30 -4.77 -0.02 -3.20
N LEU A 31 -4.47 0.20 -4.48
CA LEU A 31 -3.62 1.33 -4.89
C LEU A 31 -4.26 2.68 -4.53
N ASP A 32 -5.60 2.74 -4.49
CA ASP A 32 -6.33 3.93 -4.05
C ASP A 32 -6.05 4.25 -2.58
N ASP A 33 -5.92 3.24 -1.71
CA ASP A 33 -5.55 3.45 -0.31
C ASP A 33 -4.15 4.07 -0.18
N ALA A 34 -3.18 3.60 -0.98
CA ALA A 34 -1.85 4.21 -1.04
C ALA A 34 -1.90 5.67 -1.52
N TYR A 35 -2.73 5.95 -2.52
CA TYR A 35 -2.93 7.32 -3.02
C TYR A 35 -3.55 8.23 -1.95
N ARG A 36 -4.58 7.76 -1.24
CA ARG A 36 -5.20 8.50 -0.13
C ARG A 36 -4.21 8.80 0.99
N LEU A 37 -3.34 7.85 1.32
CA LEU A 37 -2.27 8.04 2.30
C LEU A 37 -1.30 9.14 1.86
N ASP A 38 -0.90 9.16 0.59
CA ASP A 38 -0.02 10.20 0.05
C ASP A 38 -0.67 11.59 0.07
N GLN A 39 -1.96 11.69 -0.28
CA GLN A 39 -2.71 12.94 -0.18
C GLN A 39 -2.70 13.45 1.28
N ARG A 40 -2.85 12.55 2.24
CA ARG A 40 -2.80 12.90 3.66
C ARG A 40 -1.39 13.32 4.09
N VAL A 41 -0.36 12.64 3.61
CA VAL A 41 1.05 13.01 3.83
C VAL A 41 1.31 14.43 3.33
N PHE A 42 0.85 14.77 2.12
CA PHE A 42 0.99 16.12 1.57
C PHE A 42 0.31 17.18 2.45
N GLN A 43 -0.89 16.91 2.97
CA GLN A 43 -1.55 17.83 3.90
C GLN A 43 -0.76 18.02 5.21
N LEU A 44 -0.19 16.94 5.75
CA LEU A 44 0.61 17.01 6.97
C LEU A 44 1.94 17.76 6.75
N LEU A 45 2.52 17.64 5.55
CA LEU A 45 3.68 18.42 5.12
C LEU A 45 3.39 19.92 5.14
N GLN A 46 2.25 20.35 4.58
CA GLN A 46 1.83 21.76 4.61
C GLN A 46 1.60 22.27 6.03
N GLN A 47 1.25 21.39 6.97
CA GLN A 47 1.08 21.71 8.39
C GLN A 47 2.39 21.60 9.20
N GLY A 48 3.52 21.22 8.57
CA GLY A 48 4.80 20.97 9.26
C GLY A 48 4.80 19.74 10.18
N LYS A 49 3.82 18.85 10.08
CA LYS A 49 3.65 17.68 10.96
C LYS A 49 4.37 16.44 10.40
N TYR A 50 5.67 16.54 10.21
CA TYR A 50 6.50 15.50 9.59
C TYR A 50 6.43 14.16 10.34
N ALA A 51 6.46 14.17 11.68
CA ALA A 51 6.42 12.95 12.49
C ALA A 51 5.13 12.12 12.29
N GLN A 52 4.01 12.77 11.95
CA GLN A 52 2.75 12.08 11.64
C GLN A 52 2.71 11.58 10.19
N ALA A 53 3.45 12.22 9.29
CA ALA A 53 3.51 11.87 7.87
C ALA A 53 4.35 10.62 7.61
N VAL A 54 5.46 10.44 8.35
CA VAL A 54 6.37 9.29 8.22
C VAL A 54 5.65 7.93 8.25
N PRO A 55 4.84 7.58 9.27
CA PRO A 55 4.19 6.27 9.31
C PRO A 55 3.15 6.07 8.20
N LEU A 56 2.51 7.15 7.73
CA LEU A 56 1.56 7.08 6.62
C LEU A 56 2.28 6.80 5.29
N SER A 57 3.41 7.48 5.06
CA SER A 57 4.24 7.26 3.88
C SER A 57 4.85 5.84 3.87
N GLN A 58 5.30 5.33 5.03
CA GLN A 58 5.77 3.95 5.16
C GLN A 58 4.68 2.91 4.82
N ARG A 59 3.43 3.19 5.20
CA ARG A 59 2.28 2.35 4.86
C ARG A 59 1.98 2.38 3.36
N ALA A 60 2.03 3.56 2.72
CA ALA A 60 1.86 3.69 1.28
C ALA A 60 2.93 2.90 0.50
N VAL A 61 4.20 2.97 0.92
CA VAL A 61 5.30 2.17 0.36
C VAL A 61 5.01 0.67 0.48
N THR A 62 4.55 0.21 1.66
CA THR A 62 4.24 -1.21 1.90
C THR A 62 3.13 -1.72 0.98
N ILE A 63 2.05 -0.94 0.83
CA ILE A 63 0.93 -1.28 -0.07
C ILE A 63 1.43 -1.39 -1.51
N ARG A 64 2.17 -0.38 -2.00
CA ARG A 64 2.70 -0.39 -3.36
C ARG A 64 3.68 -1.54 -3.61
N LYS A 65 4.56 -1.84 -2.65
CA LYS A 65 5.46 -3.01 -2.73
C LYS A 65 4.70 -4.32 -2.83
N ARG A 66 3.59 -4.47 -2.09
CA ARG A 66 2.75 -5.68 -2.11
C ARG A 66 1.97 -5.84 -3.41
N LEU A 67 1.45 -4.75 -3.97
CA LEU A 67 0.56 -4.80 -5.13
C LEU A 67 1.30 -4.70 -6.47
N LEU A 68 2.34 -3.87 -6.57
CA LEU A 68 3.07 -3.59 -7.80
C LEU A 68 4.41 -4.34 -7.87
N GLY A 69 4.90 -4.83 -6.74
CA GLY A 69 6.23 -5.42 -6.61
C GLY A 69 7.30 -4.40 -6.22
N ALA A 70 8.40 -4.88 -5.65
CA ALA A 70 9.44 -4.03 -5.06
C ALA A 70 10.27 -3.24 -6.10
N SER A 71 10.21 -3.60 -7.38
CA SER A 71 10.96 -2.95 -8.47
C SER A 71 10.11 -2.02 -9.34
N HIS A 72 8.89 -1.70 -8.91
CA HIS A 72 8.01 -0.82 -9.67
C HIS A 72 8.43 0.67 -9.49
N PRO A 73 8.40 1.51 -10.54
CA PRO A 73 8.72 2.95 -10.43
C PRO A 73 7.91 3.70 -9.36
N ASP A 74 6.63 3.36 -9.17
CA ASP A 74 5.81 3.95 -8.09
C ASP A 74 6.36 3.65 -6.68
N VAL A 75 7.02 2.51 -6.49
CA VAL A 75 7.69 2.19 -5.22
C VAL A 75 8.92 3.08 -5.04
N ALA A 76 9.71 3.32 -6.09
CA ALA A 76 10.83 4.25 -6.05
C ALA A 76 10.35 5.67 -5.70
N THR A 77 9.29 6.13 -6.34
CA THR A 77 8.66 7.44 -6.07
C THR A 77 8.21 7.55 -4.61
N SER A 78 7.61 6.49 -4.07
CA SER A 78 7.16 6.45 -2.67
C SER A 78 8.32 6.47 -1.67
N LEU A 79 9.41 5.76 -1.98
CA LEU A 79 10.63 5.75 -1.19
C LEU A 79 11.32 7.12 -1.19
N ASN A 80 11.36 7.79 -2.35
CA ASN A 80 11.85 9.17 -2.44
C ASN A 80 11.03 10.12 -1.58
N ASN A 81 9.69 10.03 -1.64
CA ASN A 81 8.82 10.85 -0.80
C ASN A 81 9.06 10.62 0.70
N LEU A 82 9.27 9.37 1.12
CA LEU A 82 9.61 9.05 2.52
C LEU A 82 10.98 9.62 2.90
N ALA A 83 11.96 9.54 2.00
CA ALA A 83 13.28 10.09 2.20
C ALA A 83 13.27 11.63 2.29
N ASP A 84 12.41 12.30 1.50
CA ASP A 84 12.19 13.74 1.57
C ASP A 84 11.65 14.16 2.94
N LEU A 85 10.72 13.37 3.52
CA LEU A 85 10.22 13.61 4.88
C LEU A 85 11.34 13.57 5.91
N TYR A 86 12.20 12.56 5.85
CA TYR A 86 13.35 12.47 6.77
C TYR A 86 14.36 13.58 6.53
N ARG A 87 14.61 13.98 5.28
CA ARG A 87 15.48 15.12 4.95
C ARG A 87 14.94 16.41 5.56
N ALA A 88 13.64 16.65 5.48
CA ALA A 88 12.99 17.81 6.09
C ALA A 88 13.10 17.83 7.63
N MET A 89 13.22 16.66 8.25
CA MET A 89 13.46 16.49 9.70
C MET A 89 14.96 16.51 10.07
N ALA A 90 15.86 16.81 9.13
CA ALA A 90 17.31 16.69 9.29
C ALA A 90 17.80 15.28 9.68
N ALA A 91 16.98 14.25 9.44
CA ALA A 91 17.24 12.85 9.73
C ALA A 91 17.91 12.15 8.52
N TYR A 92 19.08 12.64 8.12
CA TYR A 92 19.75 12.22 6.89
C TYR A 92 20.18 10.74 6.89
N ALA A 93 20.53 10.19 8.06
CA ALA A 93 20.91 8.80 8.21
C ALA A 93 19.77 7.83 7.83
N GLN A 94 18.51 8.25 8.03
CA GLN A 94 17.32 7.50 7.62
C GLN A 94 16.95 7.76 6.16
N ALA A 95 17.20 8.97 5.64
CA ALA A 95 16.87 9.35 4.27
C ALA A 95 17.79 8.69 3.23
N GLU A 96 19.09 8.65 3.49
CA GLU A 96 20.09 8.13 2.55
C GLU A 96 19.81 6.70 2.03
N PRO A 97 19.56 5.68 2.89
CA PRO A 97 19.30 4.34 2.39
C PRO A 97 18.03 4.26 1.54
N LEU A 98 17.03 5.11 1.82
CA LEU A 98 15.79 5.16 1.05
C LEU A 98 16.02 5.73 -0.36
N TYR A 99 16.79 6.81 -0.48
CA TYR A 99 17.19 7.35 -1.79
C TYR A 99 18.01 6.33 -2.59
N ARG A 100 18.94 5.62 -1.95
CA ARG A 100 19.72 4.57 -2.61
C ARG A 100 18.81 3.46 -3.14
N GLN A 101 17.83 3.02 -2.34
CA GLN A 101 16.88 2.00 -2.77
C GLN A 101 16.01 2.47 -3.95
N ALA A 102 15.50 3.70 -3.91
CA ALA A 102 14.74 4.27 -5.02
C ALA A 102 15.58 4.36 -6.30
N LEU A 103 16.82 4.81 -6.18
CA LEU A 103 17.75 4.92 -7.31
C LEU A 103 18.12 3.55 -7.90
N GLU A 104 18.23 2.50 -7.09
CA GLU A 104 18.46 1.14 -7.60
C GLU A 104 17.28 0.62 -8.40
N ILE A 105 16.05 1.00 -8.03
CA ILE A 105 14.84 0.64 -8.76
C ILE A 105 14.78 1.40 -10.09
N ASP A 106 15.02 2.71 -10.09
CA ASP A 106 14.97 3.54 -11.31
C ASP A 106 16.08 3.22 -12.32
N ARG A 107 17.18 2.61 -11.87
CA ARG A 107 18.32 2.22 -12.74
C ARG A 107 18.15 0.87 -13.41
N LYS A 108 17.15 0.06 -13.01
CA LYS A 108 16.86 -1.25 -13.60
C LYS A 108 15.93 -1.12 -14.79
#